data_AF-A0A4U2ZKE7-F1
#
_entry.id   AF-A0A4U2ZKE7-F1
#
_cell.length_a   1.000
_cell.length_b   1.000
_cell.length_c   1.000
_cell.angle_alpha   90.00
_cell.angle_beta   90.00
_cell.angle_gamma   90.00
#
_symmetry.space_group_name_H-M   'P 1'
#
loop_
_entity.id
_entity.type
_entity.pdbx_description
1 polymer ?
#
loop_
_entity_poly.entity_id
_entity_poly.type
_entity_poly.pdbx_seq_one_letter_code
_entity_poly.pdbx_strand_id
1 'polypeptide(L)' 'MLQQIFSSPILSVQTLHPGYEDHASDVFLVRTEAEEVIVRSSKMTEEPNNDFWWGCKN' A
#
# COMPACT_ATOMS: atom_id res chain seq x y z
N MET A 1 -2.24 3.11 -9.81
CA MET A 1 -3.58 3.60 -10.18
C MET A 1 -4.43 3.71 -8.92
N LEU A 2 -4.27 4.81 -8.15
CA LEU A 2 -4.92 4.98 -6.85
C LEU A 2 -6.38 5.47 -6.97
N GLN A 3 -6.73 6.23 -8.02
CA GLN A 3 -8.08 6.81 -8.15
C GLN A 3 -9.20 5.76 -8.18
N GLN A 4 -8.93 4.53 -8.63
CA GLN A 4 -9.95 3.49 -8.77
C GLN A 4 -10.46 2.93 -7.43
N ILE A 5 -9.71 3.09 -6.34
CA ILE A 5 -10.13 2.62 -5.01
C ILE A 5 -10.89 3.69 -4.22
N PHE A 6 -11.09 4.88 -4.78
CA PHE A 6 -11.82 5.98 -4.16
C PHE A 6 -13.04 6.37 -4.98
N SER A 7 -14.16 6.61 -4.30
CA SER A 7 -15.40 7.13 -4.91
C SER A 7 -15.35 8.63 -5.20
N SER A 8 -14.43 9.36 -4.57
CA SER A 8 -14.25 10.81 -4.71
C SER A 8 -12.92 11.14 -5.42
N PRO A 9 -12.83 12.29 -6.11
CA PRO A 9 -11.58 12.72 -6.75
C PRO A 9 -10.43 12.82 -5.74
N ILE A 10 -9.26 12.29 -6.10
CA ILE A 10 -8.02 12.49 -5.36
C ILE A 10 -7.51 13.90 -5.62
N LEU A 11 -7.36 14.67 -4.55
CA LEU A 11 -6.81 16.02 -4.56
C LEU A 11 -5.28 16.01 -4.44
N SER A 12 -4.72 15.12 -3.62
CA SER A 12 -3.27 14.97 -3.49
C SER A 12 -2.85 13.56 -3.05
N VAL A 13 -1.61 13.21 -3.42
CA VAL A 13 -0.92 11.99 -3.00
C VAL A 13 0.48 12.36 -2.54
N GLN A 14 0.85 11.94 -1.34
CA GLN A 14 2.20 12.10 -0.80
C GLN A 14 2.76 10.73 -0.42
N THR A 15 3.95 10.40 -0.94
CA THR A 15 4.69 9.22 -0.48
C THR A 15 5.23 9.47 0.92
N LEU A 16 5.00 8.53 1.82
CA LEU A 16 5.52 8.56 3.18
C LEU A 16 6.67 7.56 3.31
N HIS A 17 7.79 8.02 3.87
CA HIS A 17 8.87 7.13 4.26
C HIS A 17 8.59 6.57 5.66
N PRO A 18 8.63 5.24 5.86
CA PRO A 18 8.29 4.60 7.13
C PRO A 18 9.37 4.78 8.23
N GLY A 19 10.48 5.44 7.91
CA GLY A 19 11.57 5.74 8.85
C GLY A 19 12.62 4.63 8.97
N TYR A 20 12.51 3.57 8.17
CA TYR A 20 13.49 2.51 8.06
C TYR A 20 13.53 1.93 6.64
N GLU A 21 14.67 1.35 6.28
CA GLU A 21 14.91 0.73 4.97
C GLU A 21 14.20 -0.63 4.83
N ASP A 22 14.08 -1.14 3.61
CA ASP A 22 13.50 -2.45 3.31
C ASP A 22 12.05 -2.66 3.78
N HIS A 23 11.28 -1.57 3.90
CA HIS A 23 9.86 -1.67 4.19
C HIS A 23 9.11 -2.43 3.08
N ALA A 24 8.36 -3.45 3.48
CA ALA A 24 7.65 -4.39 2.58
C ALA A 24 6.47 -3.77 1.79
N SER A 25 6.22 -2.48 1.95
CA SER A 25 5.12 -1.78 1.27
C SER A 25 5.51 -0.34 0.92
N ASP A 26 4.92 0.21 -0.12
CA ASP A 26 4.89 1.66 -0.31
C ASP A 26 3.73 2.24 0.51
N VAL A 27 3.96 3.40 1.12
CA VAL A 27 2.98 4.08 1.98
C VAL A 27 2.67 5.44 1.38
N PHE A 28 1.38 5.75 1.29
CA PHE A 28 0.89 7.00 0.72
C PHE A 28 -0.11 7.66 1.67
N LEU A 29 0.01 8.96 1.86
CA LEU A 29 -1.07 9.81 2.34
C LEU A 29 -1.87 10.28 1.14
N VAL A 30 -3.15 9.90 1.07
CA VAL A 30 -4.06 10.27 -0.01
C VAL A 30 -5.14 11.17 0.56
N ARG A 31 -5.31 12.35 -0.06
CA ARG A 31 -6.44 13.25 0.22
C ARG A 31 -7.40 13.21 -0.94
N THR A 32 -8.67 12.94 -0.66
CA THR A 32 -9.78 13.14 -1.58
C THR A 32 -10.62 14.33 -1.13
N GLU A 33 -11.66 14.68 -1.89
CA GLU A 33 -12.64 15.68 -1.45
C GLU A 33 -13.41 15.26 -0.18
N ALA A 34 -13.52 13.96 0.09
CA ALA A 34 -14.33 13.42 1.17
C ALA A 34 -13.50 13.00 2.40
N GLU A 35 -12.25 12.62 2.21
CA GLU A 35 -11.45 11.97 3.27
C GLU A 35 -9.93 12.13 3.08
N GLU A 36 -9.21 11.90 4.18
CA GLU A 36 -7.75 11.76 4.21
C GLU A 36 -7.41 10.39 4.78
N VAL A 37 -6.70 9.56 4.02
CA VAL A 37 -6.41 8.17 4.40
C VAL A 37 -4.98 7.76 4.09
N ILE A 38 -4.51 6.73 4.80
CA ILE A 38 -3.25 6.06 4.50
C ILE A 38 -3.50 4.85 3.60
N VAL A 39 -2.89 4.85 2.43
CA VAL A 39 -2.89 3.70 1.51
C VAL A 39 -1.55 2.98 1.60
N ARG A 40 -1.59 1.64 1.66
CA ARG A 40 -0.40 0.79 1.62
C ARG A 40 -0.48 -0.14 0.42
N SER A 41 0.58 -0.18 -0.38
CA SER A 41 0.73 -1.12 -1.49
C SER A 41 1.86 -2.08 -1.17
N SER A 42 1.60 -3.39 -1.16
CA SER A 42 2.66 -4.37 -0.95
C SER A 42 3.67 -4.32 -2.10
N LYS A 43 4.97 -4.38 -1.77
CA LYS A 43 6.06 -4.49 -2.74
C LYS A 43 6.30 -5.94 -3.21
N MET A 44 5.37 -6.84 -2.90
CA MET A 44 5.47 -8.26 -3.23
C MET A 44 5.56 -8.45 -4.75
N THR A 45 6.75 -8.76 -5.24
CA THR A 45 7.03 -9.01 -6.66
C THR A 45 6.74 -10.45 -7.06
N GLU A 46 6.79 -11.36 -6.09
CA GLU A 46 6.58 -12.80 -6.27
C GLU A 46 5.92 -13.38 -5.02
N GLU A 47 5.23 -14.51 -5.16
CA GLU A 47 4.74 -15.23 -3.99
C GLU A 47 5.93 -15.59 -3.09
N PRO A 48 5.85 -15.33 -1.78
CA PRO A 48 6.91 -15.71 -0.87
C PRO A 48 7.16 -17.23 -0.93
N ASN A 49 8.35 -17.62 -1.37
CA ASN A 49 8.73 -19.02 -1.53
C ASN A 49 9.59 -19.50 -0.34
N ASN A 50 9.03 -19.43 0.87
CA ASN A 50 9.67 -19.99 2.06
C ASN A 50 8.68 -20.81 2.89
N ASP A 51 9.21 -21.74 3.69
CA ASP A 51 8.45 -22.76 4.45
C ASP A 51 7.35 -22.16 5.34
N PHE A 52 7.54 -20.94 5.85
CA PHE A 52 6.54 -20.24 6.65
C PHE A 52 5.27 -19.92 5.85
N TRP A 53 5.40 -19.53 4.57
CA TRP A 53 4.26 -19.16 3.73
C TRP A 53 3.48 -20.34 3.14
N TRP A 54 4.11 -21.53 3.05
CA TRP A 54 3.41 -22.76 2.64
C TRP A 54 2.28 -23.15 3.60
N GLY A 55 2.40 -22.81 4.89
CA GLY A 55 1.37 -23.06 5.90
C GLY A 55 0.08 -22.24 5.72
N CYS A 56 0.12 -21.18 4.92
CA CYS A 56 -1.03 -20.30 4.65
C CYS A 56 -1.81 -20.67 3.37
N LYS A 57 -1.38 -21.70 2.61
CA LYS A 57 -2.03 -22.13 1.36
C LYS A 57 -3.19 -23.13 1.55
N ASN A 58 -3.70 -23.29 2.77
CA ASN A 58 -4.79 -24.23 3.09
C ASN A 58 -6.16 -23.56 3.13
#